data_AF-A0A556R9W8-F1
#
_entry.id   AF-A0A556R9W8-F1
#
_cell.length_a   1.000
_cell.length_b   1.000
_cell.length_c   1.000
_cell.angle_alpha   90.00
_cell.angle_beta   90.00
_cell.angle_gamma   90.00
#
_symmetry.space_group_name_H-M   'P 1'
#
loop_
_entity.id
_entity.type
_entity.pdbx_description
1 polymer ?
#
loop_
_entity_poly.entity_id
_entity_poly.type
_entity_poly.pdbx_seq_one_letter_code
_entity_poly.pdbx_strand_id
1 'polypeptide(L)'
;MQDRETIDPADKRQYLSFIQGVINRMASNCTSLKTWLTPVLALLYGFAVQQHKGELAWIGIAFCLVFCAMDTMYLSMGRAYRHLYARAAKDQTALWDMSYDASDVTVKPYLRSLHSWSVLPFYGVMALGGIALAILAC
;
A
#
# COMPACT_ATOMS: atom_id res chain seq x y z
N MET A 1 -18.97 5.46 -36.12
CA MET A 1 -17.99 6.50 -35.72
C MET A 1 -18.63 7.20 -34.55
N GLN A 2 -18.17 6.91 -33.32
CA GLN A 2 -18.74 7.50 -32.10
C GLN A 2 -18.63 9.02 -32.24
N ASP A 3 -19.77 9.71 -32.33
CA ASP A 3 -19.80 11.17 -32.31
C ASP A 3 -18.98 11.63 -31.10
N ARG A 4 -18.02 12.52 -31.34
CA ARG A 4 -17.36 13.24 -30.26
C ARG A 4 -18.40 14.21 -29.70
N GLU A 5 -19.36 13.69 -28.94
CA GLU A 5 -20.09 14.48 -27.98
C GLU A 5 -18.99 15.21 -27.20
N THR A 6 -18.96 16.53 -27.34
CA THR A 6 -17.93 17.36 -26.74
C THR A 6 -18.00 17.11 -25.25
N ILE A 7 -17.08 16.28 -24.72
CA ILE A 7 -17.05 15.92 -23.31
C ILE A 7 -17.12 17.23 -22.53
N ASP A 8 -18.17 17.41 -21.73
CA ASP A 8 -18.31 18.60 -20.92
C ASP A 8 -17.05 18.71 -20.04
N PRO A 9 -16.32 19.84 -20.08
CA PRO A 9 -15.22 20.07 -19.16
C PRO A 9 -15.58 19.80 -17.69
N ALA A 10 -16.85 19.97 -17.28
CA ALA A 10 -17.33 19.60 -15.95
C ALA A 10 -17.28 18.08 -15.72
N ASP A 11 -17.80 17.28 -16.64
CA ASP A 11 -17.78 15.82 -16.57
C ASP A 11 -16.35 15.28 -16.55
N LYS A 12 -15.45 15.86 -17.37
CA LYS A 12 -14.03 15.49 -17.35
C LYS A 12 -13.39 15.77 -15.98
N ARG A 13 -13.65 16.94 -15.38
CA ARG A 13 -13.14 17.27 -14.05
C ARG A 13 -13.68 16.30 -12.98
N GLN A 14 -14.94 15.92 -13.07
CA GLN A 14 -15.56 14.98 -12.15
C GLN A 14 -15.01 13.56 -12.30
N TYR A 15 -14.80 13.11 -13.53
CA TYR A 15 -14.17 11.81 -13.79
C TYR A 15 -12.74 11.75 -13.20
N LEU A 16 -11.92 12.79 -13.42
CA LEU A 16 -10.59 12.88 -12.82
C LEU A 16 -10.64 12.95 -11.28
N SER A 17 -11.64 13.63 -10.70
CA SER A 17 -11.78 13.71 -9.24
C SER A 17 -12.15 12.36 -8.63
N PHE A 18 -12.94 11.53 -9.33
CA PHE A 18 -13.22 10.16 -8.90
C PHE A 18 -11.97 9.27 -8.88
N ILE A 19 -11.15 9.31 -9.95
CA ILE A 19 -9.88 8.56 -9.99
C ILE A 19 -8.95 9.04 -8.86
N GLN A 20 -8.84 10.36 -8.66
CA GLN A 20 -8.06 10.93 -7.56
C GLN A 20 -8.59 10.49 -6.19
N GLY A 21 -9.90 10.37 -6.03
CA GLY A 21 -10.55 9.83 -4.84
C GLY A 21 -10.07 8.41 -4.51
N VAL A 22 -9.98 7.53 -5.53
CA VAL A 22 -9.45 6.17 -5.34
C VAL A 22 -7.97 6.20 -4.95
N ILE A 23 -7.14 7.03 -5.61
CA ILE A 23 -5.72 7.19 -5.27
C ILE A 23 -5.54 7.63 -3.81
N ASN A 24 -6.34 8.60 -3.35
CA ASN A 24 -6.30 9.08 -1.97
C ASN A 24 -6.70 8.00 -0.97
N ARG A 25 -7.72 7.17 -1.29
CA ARG A 25 -8.11 6.03 -0.44
C ARG A 25 -7.01 4.98 -0.34
N MET A 26 -6.31 4.67 -1.43
CA MET A 26 -5.17 3.75 -1.40
C MET A 26 -4.03 4.29 -0.52
N ALA A 27 -3.69 5.58 -0.67
CA ALA A 27 -2.69 6.22 0.19
C ALA A 27 -3.11 6.23 1.68
N SER A 28 -4.39 6.48 1.96
CA SER A 28 -4.93 6.41 3.32
C SER A 28 -4.85 5.00 3.90
N ASN A 29 -5.17 3.96 3.12
CA ASN A 29 -5.07 2.57 3.57
C ASN A 29 -3.62 2.19 3.90
N CYS A 30 -2.65 2.60 3.08
CA CYS A 30 -1.22 2.43 3.36
C CYS A 30 -0.82 3.04 4.72
N THR A 31 -1.24 4.29 4.99
CA THR A 31 -0.97 4.96 6.27
C THR A 31 -1.66 4.24 7.43
N SER A 32 -2.92 3.84 7.27
CA SER A 32 -3.67 3.11 8.30
C SER A 32 -3.00 1.81 8.71
N LEU A 33 -2.45 1.04 7.76
CA LEU A 33 -1.71 -0.18 8.08
C LEU A 33 -0.53 0.10 9.01
N LYS A 34 0.27 1.13 8.73
CA LYS A 34 1.41 1.51 9.57
C LYS A 34 0.98 1.99 10.95
N THR A 35 -0.09 2.78 11.01
CA THR A 35 -0.68 3.26 12.27
C THR A 35 -1.15 2.12 13.15
N TRP A 36 -1.81 1.10 12.58
CA TRP A 36 -2.32 -0.05 13.34
C TRP A 36 -1.25 -1.08 13.69
N LEU A 37 -0.22 -1.23 12.87
CA LEU A 37 0.89 -2.14 13.16
C LEU A 37 1.71 -1.67 14.38
N THR A 38 1.99 -0.38 14.47
CA THR A 38 2.84 0.19 15.54
C THR A 38 2.42 -0.22 16.96
N PRO A 39 1.17 -0.02 17.41
CA PRO A 39 0.75 -0.43 18.76
C PRO A 39 0.73 -1.96 18.94
N VAL A 40 0.40 -2.73 17.90
CA VAL A 40 0.44 -4.20 17.96
C VAL A 40 1.87 -4.68 18.23
N LEU A 41 2.85 -4.12 17.52
CA LEU A 41 4.26 -4.46 17.73
C LEU A 41 4.77 -3.96 19.08
N ALA A 42 4.40 -2.75 19.49
CA ALA A 42 4.77 -2.22 20.80
C ALA A 42 4.31 -3.16 21.93
N LEU A 43 3.09 -3.69 21.81
CA LEU A 43 2.56 -4.66 22.77
C LEU A 43 3.31 -6.00 22.73
N LEU A 44 3.45 -6.60 21.55
CA LEU A 44 4.10 -7.91 21.40
C LEU A 44 5.57 -7.90 21.80
N TYR A 45 6.31 -6.88 21.36
CA TYR A 45 7.72 -6.71 21.69
C TYR A 45 7.93 -6.31 23.14
N GLY A 46 7.06 -5.45 23.70
CA GLY A 46 7.08 -5.11 25.12
C GLY A 46 6.90 -6.36 26.01
N PHE A 47 5.92 -7.21 25.68
CA PHE A 47 5.73 -8.47 26.40
C PHE A 47 6.85 -9.48 26.18
N ALA A 48 7.42 -9.56 24.98
CA ALA A 48 8.56 -10.43 24.70
C ALA A 48 9.74 -10.12 25.63
N VAL A 49 10.02 -8.83 25.83
CA VAL A 49 11.06 -8.35 26.76
C VAL A 49 10.68 -8.66 28.21
N GLN A 50 9.46 -8.31 28.64
CA GLN A 50 9.06 -8.44 30.03
C GLN A 50 8.98 -9.90 30.52
N GLN A 51 8.60 -10.82 29.63
CA GLN A 51 8.40 -12.23 29.97
C GLN A 51 9.56 -13.14 29.54
N HIS A 52 10.61 -12.60 28.92
CA HIS A 52 11.71 -13.37 28.32
C HIS A 52 11.21 -14.49 27.39
N LYS A 53 10.25 -14.14 26.52
CA LYS A 53 9.63 -15.09 25.58
C LYS A 53 9.89 -14.64 24.14
N GLY A 54 10.98 -15.14 23.56
CA GLY A 54 11.34 -14.89 22.15
C GLY A 54 10.24 -15.29 21.15
N GLU A 55 9.37 -16.24 21.50
CA GLU A 55 8.20 -16.63 20.68
C GLU A 55 7.27 -15.46 20.34
N LEU A 56 7.07 -14.52 21.28
CA LEU A 56 6.22 -13.35 21.06
C LEU A 56 6.82 -12.38 20.03
N ALA A 57 8.15 -12.31 19.96
CA ALA A 57 8.84 -11.51 18.95
C ALA A 57 8.66 -12.11 17.54
N TRP A 58 8.68 -13.44 17.41
CA TRP A 58 8.37 -14.12 16.14
C TRP A 58 6.94 -13.86 15.66
N ILE A 59 5.97 -13.85 16.58
CA ILE A 59 4.58 -13.48 16.24
C ILE A 59 4.53 -12.03 15.73
N GLY A 60 5.23 -11.09 16.38
CA GLY A 60 5.31 -9.70 15.91
C GLY A 60 5.92 -9.58 14.50
N ILE A 61 6.98 -10.33 14.21
CA ILE A 61 7.57 -10.39 12.86
C ILE A 61 6.55 -10.92 11.84
N ALA A 62 5.76 -11.94 12.18
CA ALA A 62 4.72 -12.46 11.30
C ALA A 62 3.67 -11.39 10.98
N PHE A 63 3.22 -10.60 11.97
CA PHE A 63 2.35 -9.45 11.73
C PHE A 63 2.99 -8.40 10.81
N CYS A 64 4.29 -8.08 11.01
CA CYS A 64 5.02 -7.19 10.12
C CYS A 64 4.96 -7.64 8.66
N LEU A 65 5.18 -8.93 8.39
CA LEU A 65 5.20 -9.48 7.03
C LEU A 65 3.82 -9.39 6.37
N VAL A 66 2.75 -9.74 7.09
CA VAL A 66 1.37 -9.64 6.59
C VAL A 66 1.02 -8.19 6.26
N PHE A 67 1.30 -7.25 7.18
CA PHE A 67 1.01 -5.83 6.95
C PHE A 67 1.85 -5.25 5.81
N CYS A 68 3.11 -5.68 5.67
CA CYS A 68 3.98 -5.29 4.56
C CYS A 68 3.41 -5.77 3.22
N ALA A 69 2.91 -7.01 3.17
CA ALA A 69 2.31 -7.58 1.98
C ALA A 69 1.04 -6.82 1.55
N MET A 70 0.22 -6.39 2.52
CA MET A 70 -0.96 -5.56 2.26
C MET A 70 -0.58 -4.13 1.82
N ASP A 71 0.42 -3.51 2.45
CA ASP A 71 0.85 -2.14 2.11
C ASP A 71 1.39 -2.07 0.68
N THR A 72 2.14 -3.09 0.27
CA THR A 72 2.67 -3.20 -1.10
C THR A 72 1.58 -3.45 -2.14
N MET A 73 0.54 -4.21 -1.80
CA MET A 73 -0.66 -4.37 -2.65
C MET A 73 -1.32 -3.00 -2.87
N TYR A 74 -1.64 -2.25 -1.81
CA TYR A 74 -2.27 -0.92 -1.93
C TYR A 74 -1.39 0.07 -2.69
N LEU A 75 -0.08 0.04 -2.48
CA LEU A 75 0.86 0.90 -3.21
C LEU A 75 0.91 0.57 -4.72
N SER A 76 0.84 -0.72 -5.07
CA SER A 76 0.80 -1.17 -6.47
C SER A 76 -0.50 -0.74 -7.16
N MET A 77 -1.64 -0.92 -6.51
CA MET A 77 -2.94 -0.45 -6.99
C MET A 77 -2.96 1.08 -7.14
N GLY A 78 -2.42 1.82 -6.17
CA GLY A 78 -2.29 3.27 -6.27
C GLY A 78 -1.44 3.74 -7.45
N ARG A 79 -0.43 2.97 -7.89
CA ARG A 79 0.32 3.28 -9.11
C ARG A 79 -0.49 2.99 -10.38
N ALA A 80 -1.21 1.88 -10.43
CA ALA A 80 -2.10 1.56 -11.55
C ALA A 80 -3.14 2.68 -11.77
N TYR A 81 -3.76 3.16 -10.68
CA TYR A 81 -4.70 4.29 -10.76
C TYR A 81 -4.04 5.62 -11.16
N ARG A 82 -2.76 5.86 -10.83
CA ARG A 82 -2.04 7.04 -11.35
C ARG A 82 -1.78 6.94 -12.86
N HIS A 83 -1.50 5.74 -13.39
CA HIS A 83 -1.41 5.54 -14.84
C HIS A 83 -2.77 5.75 -15.51
N LEU A 84 -3.85 5.23 -14.91
CA LEU A 84 -5.22 5.48 -15.37
C LEU A 84 -5.53 6.98 -15.40
N TYR A 85 -5.22 7.70 -14.31
CA TYR A 85 -5.38 9.16 -14.24
C TYR A 85 -4.62 9.88 -15.36
N ALA A 86 -3.36 9.50 -15.60
CA ALA A 86 -2.53 10.11 -16.64
C ALA A 86 -3.08 9.85 -18.07
N ARG A 87 -3.67 8.68 -18.31
CA ARG A 87 -4.35 8.35 -19.57
C ARG A 87 -5.67 9.12 -19.71
N ALA A 88 -6.49 9.16 -18.67
CA ALA A 88 -7.74 9.89 -18.61
C ALA A 88 -7.54 11.40 -18.83
N ALA A 89 -6.50 11.99 -18.26
CA ALA A 89 -6.17 13.40 -18.46
C ALA A 89 -5.86 13.73 -19.93
N LYS A 90 -5.32 12.76 -20.68
CA LYS A 90 -4.98 12.85 -22.11
C LYS A 90 -6.12 12.40 -23.04
N ASP A 91 -7.32 12.16 -22.51
CA ASP A 91 -8.48 11.65 -23.26
C ASP A 91 -8.21 10.31 -23.96
N GLN A 92 -7.37 9.47 -23.36
CA GLN A 92 -7.00 8.13 -23.85
C GLN A 92 -7.82 7.00 -23.21
N THR A 93 -8.87 7.35 -22.49
CA THR A 93 -9.84 6.43 -21.87
C THR A 93 -11.24 6.93 -22.12
N ALA A 94 -12.21 6.02 -22.14
CA ALA A 94 -13.61 6.40 -22.19
C ALA A 94 -13.99 7.13 -20.89
N LEU A 95 -14.90 8.11 -21.00
CA LEU A 95 -15.46 8.77 -19.81
C LEU A 95 -16.09 7.70 -18.90
N TRP A 96 -15.85 7.82 -17.59
CA TRP A 96 -16.32 6.87 -16.57
C TRP A 96 -15.68 5.48 -16.57
N ASP A 97 -14.69 5.21 -17.44
CA ASP A 97 -13.94 3.96 -17.36
C ASP A 97 -13.05 3.94 -16.11
N MET A 98 -13.36 3.05 -15.16
CA MET A 98 -12.59 2.88 -13.92
C MET A 98 -11.70 1.63 -13.96
N SER A 99 -11.59 0.98 -15.11
CA SER A 99 -10.74 -0.18 -15.29
C SER A 99 -9.27 0.24 -15.37
N TYR A 100 -8.49 -0.13 -14.35
CA TYR A 100 -7.04 0.01 -14.40
C TYR A 100 -6.42 -1.21 -15.11
N ASP A 101 -5.23 -1.05 -15.67
CA ASP A 101 -4.53 -2.15 -16.33
C ASP A 101 -4.06 -3.18 -15.30
N ALA A 102 -4.57 -4.42 -15.38
CA ALA A 102 -4.19 -5.49 -14.46
C ALA A 102 -2.67 -5.80 -14.50
N SER A 103 -1.99 -5.49 -15.61
CA SER A 103 -0.54 -5.66 -15.71
C SER A 103 0.23 -4.74 -14.74
N ASP A 104 -0.34 -3.59 -14.35
CA ASP A 104 0.26 -2.67 -13.37
C ASP A 104 0.27 -3.25 -11.94
N VAL A 105 -0.52 -4.29 -11.68
CA VAL A 105 -0.66 -4.98 -10.38
C VAL A 105 -0.14 -6.43 -10.46
N THR A 106 0.89 -6.65 -11.28
CA THR A 106 1.56 -7.97 -11.40
C THR A 106 2.65 -8.16 -10.34
N VAL A 107 3.16 -9.40 -10.22
CA VAL A 107 4.25 -9.79 -9.29
C VAL A 107 5.49 -8.90 -9.39
N LYS A 108 5.88 -8.47 -10.61
CA LYS A 108 7.08 -7.64 -10.82
C LYS A 108 6.92 -6.21 -10.25
N PRO A 109 5.84 -5.46 -10.58
CA PRO A 109 5.50 -4.23 -9.88
C PRO A 109 5.36 -4.40 -8.36
N TYR A 110 4.79 -5.52 -7.91
CA TYR A 110 4.62 -5.84 -6.49
C TYR A 110 5.96 -5.92 -5.76
N LEU A 111 6.91 -6.71 -6.26
CA LEU A 111 8.28 -6.81 -5.74
C LEU A 111 9.02 -5.47 -5.76
N ARG A 112 8.80 -4.64 -6.79
CA ARG A 112 9.36 -3.28 -6.83
C ARG A 112 8.77 -2.37 -5.73
N SER A 113 7.51 -2.58 -5.33
CA SER A 113 6.91 -1.85 -4.20
C SER A 113 7.51 -2.22 -2.86
N LEU A 114 7.96 -3.46 -2.66
CA LEU A 114 8.63 -3.87 -1.43
C LEU A 114 9.90 -3.03 -1.20
N HIS A 115 10.62 -2.71 -2.27
CA HIS A 115 11.81 -1.86 -2.23
C HIS A 115 11.48 -0.36 -2.31
N SER A 116 10.20 0.03 -2.16
CA SER A 116 9.81 1.43 -2.10
C SER A 116 10.34 2.08 -0.83
N TRP A 117 10.79 3.33 -0.95
CA TRP A 117 11.28 4.16 0.15
C TRP A 117 10.29 4.26 1.33
N SER A 118 8.99 4.14 1.06
CA SER A 118 7.94 4.22 2.08
C SER A 118 7.65 2.89 2.80
N VAL A 119 8.17 1.76 2.29
CA VAL A 119 7.87 0.42 2.80
C VAL A 119 9.11 -0.15 3.47
N LEU A 120 10.22 -0.24 2.72
CA LEU A 120 11.43 -0.93 3.17
C LEU A 120 11.96 -0.43 4.53
N PRO A 121 12.18 0.88 4.77
CA PRO A 121 12.74 1.32 6.05
C PRO A 121 11.76 1.10 7.21
N PHE A 122 10.46 1.29 6.99
CA PHE A 122 9.45 1.13 8.05
C PHE A 122 9.36 -0.33 8.50
N TYR A 123 9.11 -1.25 7.57
CA TYR A 123 8.97 -2.68 7.90
C TYR A 123 10.32 -3.33 8.22
N GLY A 124 11.41 -2.85 7.60
CA GLY A 124 12.76 -3.34 7.84
C GLY A 124 13.23 -3.06 9.27
N VAL A 125 13.06 -1.84 9.76
CA VAL A 125 13.42 -1.50 11.15
C VAL A 125 12.60 -2.32 12.15
N MET A 126 11.29 -2.46 11.91
CA MET A 126 10.41 -3.24 12.78
C MET A 126 10.79 -4.73 12.82
N ALA A 127 11.04 -5.33 11.65
CA ALA A 127 11.44 -6.73 11.55
C ALA A 127 12.83 -6.97 12.18
N LEU A 128 13.80 -6.10 11.94
CA LEU A 128 15.14 -6.19 12.54
C LEU A 128 15.08 -6.05 14.07
N GLY A 129 14.26 -5.11 14.59
CA GLY A 129 14.02 -4.99 16.02
C GLY A 129 13.42 -6.27 16.61
N GLY A 130 12.42 -6.85 15.94
CA GLY A 130 11.85 -8.15 16.33
C GLY A 130 12.89 -9.28 16.34
N ILE A 131 13.75 -9.36 15.32
CA ILE A 131 14.80 -10.40 15.23
C ILE A 131 15.81 -10.24 16.36
N ALA A 132 16.26 -9.01 16.62
CA ALA A 132 17.18 -8.73 17.72
C ALA A 132 16.57 -9.13 19.07
N LEU A 133 15.29 -8.81 19.30
CA LEU A 133 14.57 -9.22 20.50
C LEU A 133 14.40 -10.74 20.60
N ALA A 134 14.09 -11.42 19.50
CA ALA A 134 13.94 -12.87 19.48
C ALA A 134 15.25 -13.59 19.87
N ILE A 135 16.40 -13.06 19.44
CA ILE A 135 17.72 -13.61 19.77
C ILE A 135 18.11 -13.29 21.23
N LEU A 136 17.82 -12.09 21.71
CA LEU A 136 18.18 -11.64 23.07
C LEU A 136 17.27 -12.21 24.17
N ALA A 137 16.03 -12.58 23.83
CA ALA A 137 15.05 -13.15 24.76
C ALA A 137 14.97 -14.69 24.70
N CYS A 138 15.88 -15.33 23.96
CA CYS A 138 16.18 -16.77 24.04
C CYS A 138 17.30 -17.00 25.06
#